data_AF-A0A8W7PME2-F1
#
_entry.id   AF-A0A8W7PME2-F1
#
_cell.length_a   1.000
_cell.length_b   1.000
_cell.length_c   1.000
_cell.angle_alpha   90.00
_cell.angle_beta   90.00
_cell.angle_gamma   90.00
#
_symmetry.space_group_name_H-M   'P 1'
#
loop_
_entity.id
_entity.type
_entity.pdbx_description
1 polymer ?
#
loop_
_entity_poly.entity_id
_entity_poly.type
_entity_poly.pdbx_seq_one_letter_code
_entity_poly.pdbx_strand_id
1 'polypeptide(L)'
;MYTAFEPCTVTCGGGVQTRNVTCNSKSSLKEVDEGLCNLGEKPPTTQKCGQQSCPPRWFEGPWSNCSKPCGTEGKQTREVYCERVSADGETKKIEDDVCLKQVGNKPATERECNQGIICPEWYVGRWSPCNKLCGEGERTRKVVCYRKENGRITVLEDEECITEKPAVSEQCMLRPCEGVDYVTSSWSGVSIFVFLTKQTKSRPSRRNRRAAVTPVYKRLHTFRRVTVGEMFVVF
;
A
#
# COMPACT_ATOMS: atom_id res chain seq x y z
N MET A 1 -37.04 18.91 56.35
CA MET A 1 -35.96 18.05 56.86
C MET A 1 -34.89 17.91 55.78
N TYR A 2 -33.64 17.57 56.10
CA TYR A 2 -32.62 17.31 55.08
C TYR A 2 -31.76 16.12 55.46
N THR A 3 -31.26 15.39 54.48
CA THR A 3 -30.30 14.30 54.68
C THR A 3 -28.88 14.84 54.68
N ALA A 4 -27.93 14.01 55.14
CA ALA A 4 -26.52 14.24 54.85
C ALA A 4 -26.27 14.22 53.33
N PHE A 5 -25.19 14.87 52.89
CA PHE A 5 -24.73 14.76 51.51
C PHE A 5 -24.26 13.34 51.22
N GLU A 6 -24.62 12.87 50.03
CA GLU A 6 -24.08 11.67 49.42
C GLU A 6 -22.57 11.84 49.14
N PRO A 7 -21.83 10.74 48.94
CA PRO A 7 -20.44 10.82 48.53
C PRO A 7 -20.25 11.68 47.27
N CYS A 8 -19.12 12.38 47.20
CA CYS A 8 -18.80 13.20 46.03
C CYS A 8 -18.73 12.35 44.75
N THR A 9 -19.24 12.88 43.63
CA THR A 9 -19.18 12.20 42.32
C THR A 9 -17.77 11.86 41.88
N VAL A 10 -16.78 12.65 42.28
CA VAL A 10 -15.36 12.43 41.98
C VAL A 10 -14.50 12.70 43.20
N THR A 11 -13.38 11.99 43.30
CA THR A 11 -12.38 12.19 44.35
C THR A 11 -11.37 13.27 44.03
N CYS A 12 -11.44 13.92 42.86
CA CYS A 12 -10.61 15.03 42.42
C CYS A 12 -11.22 15.64 41.16
N GLY A 13 -10.79 16.84 40.77
CA GLY A 13 -11.20 17.43 39.51
C GLY A 13 -12.56 18.12 39.54
N GLY A 14 -13.04 18.57 40.71
CA GLY A 14 -14.26 19.38 40.80
C GLY A 14 -15.53 18.56 40.62
N GLY A 15 -15.93 17.88 41.69
CA GLY A 15 -17.16 17.10 41.76
C GLY A 15 -18.34 17.84 42.38
N VAL A 16 -19.45 17.11 42.44
CA VAL A 16 -20.69 17.57 43.03
C VAL A 16 -21.22 16.49 43.97
N GLN A 17 -21.78 16.89 45.09
CA GLN A 17 -22.50 15.99 46.00
C GLN A 17 -23.92 16.51 46.20
N THR A 18 -24.85 15.57 46.31
CA THR A 18 -26.29 15.81 46.39
C THR A 18 -26.84 15.36 47.73
N ARG A 19 -27.93 16.00 48.18
CA ARG A 19 -28.70 15.57 49.35
C ARG A 19 -30.18 15.80 49.10
N ASN A 20 -31.00 15.04 49.80
CA ASN A 20 -32.44 15.26 49.78
C ASN A 20 -32.84 16.36 50.79
N VAL A 21 -33.75 17.23 50.37
CA VAL A 21 -34.32 18.31 51.18
C VAL A 21 -35.83 18.26 51.00
N THR A 22 -36.55 17.95 52.07
CA THR A 22 -38.02 17.83 52.09
C THR A 22 -38.64 18.95 52.93
N CYS A 23 -39.84 19.42 52.55
CA CYS A 23 -40.61 20.35 53.37
C CYS A 23 -41.41 19.55 54.42
N ASN A 24 -41.21 19.82 55.72
CA ASN A 24 -41.90 19.08 56.77
C ASN A 24 -42.60 20.04 57.74
N SER A 25 -43.77 19.66 58.23
CA SER A 25 -44.50 20.41 59.25
C SER A 25 -43.73 20.47 60.58
N LYS A 26 -43.66 21.65 61.20
CA LYS A 26 -42.97 21.84 62.50
C LYS A 26 -43.63 21.07 63.65
N SER A 27 -44.93 20.82 63.58
CA SER A 27 -45.69 20.16 64.67
C SER A 27 -45.69 18.64 64.59
N SER A 28 -45.74 18.09 63.38
CA SER A 28 -45.89 16.64 63.16
C SER A 28 -44.66 15.98 62.52
N LEU A 29 -43.68 16.78 62.07
CA LEU A 29 -42.51 16.34 61.29
C LEU A 29 -42.85 15.58 60.00
N LYS A 30 -44.13 15.51 59.60
CA LYS A 30 -44.55 14.88 58.34
C LYS A 30 -44.18 15.76 57.15
N GLU A 31 -43.78 15.11 56.08
CA GLU A 31 -43.56 15.78 54.80
C GLU A 31 -44.88 16.38 54.30
N VAL A 32 -44.81 17.62 53.82
CA VAL A 32 -45.93 18.40 53.29
C VAL A 32 -45.53 18.98 51.95
N ASP A 33 -46.50 19.55 51.24
CA ASP A 33 -46.26 20.20 49.96
C ASP A 33 -45.17 21.29 50.07
N GLU A 34 -44.27 21.31 49.09
CA GLU A 34 -43.11 22.20 49.07
C GLU A 34 -43.50 23.68 49.00
N GLY A 35 -44.65 24.00 48.38
CA GLY A 35 -45.17 25.37 48.27
C GLY A 35 -45.61 25.96 49.61
N LEU A 36 -45.78 25.14 50.65
CA LEU A 36 -46.05 25.61 52.02
C LEU A 36 -44.78 26.06 52.75
N CYS A 37 -43.59 25.72 52.23
CA CYS A 37 -42.32 26.19 52.73
C CYS A 37 -41.85 27.45 51.98
N ASN A 38 -41.08 28.31 52.66
CA ASN A 38 -40.45 29.45 52.01
C ASN A 38 -39.29 28.97 51.11
N LEU A 39 -39.46 29.11 49.79
CA LEU A 39 -38.45 28.71 48.80
C LEU A 39 -37.13 29.49 48.94
N GLY A 40 -37.16 30.72 49.44
CA GLY A 40 -35.96 31.53 49.68
C GLY A 40 -35.07 31.00 50.81
N GLU A 41 -35.63 30.18 51.70
CA GLU A 41 -34.91 29.54 52.80
C GLU A 41 -34.57 28.07 52.50
N LYS A 42 -34.92 27.57 51.30
CA LYS A 42 -34.64 26.17 50.92
C LYS A 42 -33.14 25.93 50.97
N PRO A 43 -32.67 25.00 51.82
CA PRO A 43 -31.26 24.66 51.88
C PRO A 43 -30.75 24.11 50.52
N PRO A 44 -29.46 24.31 50.17
CA PRO A 44 -28.93 23.85 48.90
C PRO A 44 -28.96 22.33 48.83
N THR A 45 -29.56 21.76 47.78
CA THR A 45 -29.59 20.32 47.51
C THR A 45 -28.27 19.80 46.96
N THR A 46 -27.41 20.70 46.49
CA THR A 46 -26.20 20.40 45.75
C THR A 46 -25.04 21.27 46.23
N GLN A 47 -23.84 20.70 46.39
CA GLN A 47 -22.63 21.48 46.68
C GLN A 47 -21.40 20.94 45.95
N LYS A 48 -20.41 21.81 45.73
CA LYS A 48 -19.11 21.42 45.14
C LYS A 48 -18.32 20.56 46.12
N CYS A 49 -17.55 19.62 45.59
CA CYS A 49 -16.64 18.76 46.35
C CYS A 49 -15.47 18.32 45.46
N GLY A 50 -14.48 17.62 46.02
CA GLY A 50 -13.35 17.10 45.24
C GLY A 50 -12.53 18.19 44.52
N GLN A 51 -12.38 19.37 45.15
CA GLN A 51 -11.75 20.56 44.55
C GLN A 51 -10.21 20.50 44.48
N GLN A 52 -9.63 19.33 44.68
CA GLN A 52 -8.21 19.08 44.44
C GLN A 52 -7.99 18.71 42.97
N SER A 53 -6.87 19.15 42.39
CA SER A 53 -6.44 18.65 41.09
C SER A 53 -6.20 17.14 41.15
N CYS A 54 -6.53 16.44 40.08
CA CYS A 54 -6.26 15.01 39.97
C CYS A 54 -4.74 14.73 39.83
N PRO A 55 -4.30 13.50 40.12
CA PRO A 55 -2.99 13.03 39.70
C PRO A 55 -2.81 13.19 38.18
N PRO A 56 -1.59 13.47 37.70
CA PRO A 56 -1.33 13.58 36.28
C PRO A 56 -1.42 12.20 35.62
N ARG A 57 -1.70 12.16 34.32
CA ARG A 57 -1.73 10.92 33.54
C ARG A 57 -1.24 11.16 32.12
N TRP A 58 -0.77 10.10 31.49
CA TRP A 58 -0.53 10.10 30.06
C TRP A 58 -1.86 10.05 29.32
N PHE A 59 -2.06 11.01 28.42
CA PHE A 59 -3.04 10.90 27.37
C PHE A 59 -2.45 10.08 26.21
N GLU A 60 -3.20 9.10 25.72
CA GLU A 60 -2.83 8.28 24.57
C GLU A 60 -3.88 8.47 23.48
N GLY A 61 -3.54 9.26 22.47
CA GLY A 61 -4.40 9.47 21.31
C GLY A 61 -4.54 8.21 20.45
N PRO A 62 -5.50 8.22 19.51
CA PRO A 62 -5.64 7.14 18.54
C PRO A 62 -4.41 7.05 17.63
N TRP A 63 -4.12 5.83 17.16
CA TRP A 63 -3.10 5.61 16.13
C TRP A 63 -3.55 6.20 14.79
N SER A 64 -2.63 6.85 14.09
CA SER A 64 -2.81 7.33 12.73
C SER A 64 -2.96 6.17 11.75
N ASN A 65 -3.31 6.46 10.49
CA ASN A 65 -3.28 5.45 9.44
C ASN A 65 -1.85 5.00 9.18
N CYS A 66 -1.68 3.74 8.75
CA CYS A 66 -0.36 3.19 8.48
C CYS A 66 0.30 3.93 7.30
N SER A 67 1.56 4.33 7.46
CA SER A 67 2.32 5.07 6.45
C SER A 67 2.46 4.33 5.12
N LYS A 68 2.48 3.00 5.16
CA LYS A 68 2.48 2.14 3.98
C LYS A 68 1.40 1.06 4.10
N PRO A 69 0.63 0.79 3.03
CA PRO A 69 -0.40 -0.25 3.06
C PRO A 69 0.19 -1.67 3.01
N CYS A 70 1.48 -1.80 2.67
CA CYS A 70 2.19 -3.07 2.57
C CYS A 70 3.69 -2.91 2.88
N GLY A 71 4.40 -4.02 2.94
CA GLY A 71 5.84 -4.12 3.11
C GLY A 71 6.24 -4.41 4.55
N THR A 72 7.43 -3.96 4.93
CA THR A 72 7.99 -4.10 6.29
C THR A 72 8.20 -2.77 6.99
N GLU A 73 8.02 -1.66 6.26
CA GLU A 73 8.35 -0.30 6.70
C GLU A 73 7.11 0.51 7.14
N GLY A 74 5.94 -0.13 7.19
CA GLY A 74 4.71 0.51 7.63
C GLY A 74 4.83 0.95 9.08
N LYS A 75 4.56 2.23 9.35
CA LYS A 75 4.57 2.84 10.69
C LYS A 75 3.31 3.64 10.95
N GLN A 76 2.79 3.57 12.16
CA GLN A 76 1.72 4.41 12.69
C GLN A 76 2.26 5.26 13.82
N THR A 77 1.74 6.47 13.93
CA THR A 77 2.08 7.43 14.97
C THR A 77 0.85 7.80 15.78
N ARG A 78 1.01 8.18 17.04
CA ARG A 78 -0.07 8.73 17.86
C ARG A 78 0.43 9.87 18.72
N GLU A 79 -0.49 10.75 19.12
CA GLU A 79 -0.17 11.79 20.08
C GLU A 79 -0.15 11.22 21.50
N VAL A 80 0.92 11.51 22.23
CA VAL A 80 1.05 11.18 23.66
C VAL A 80 1.54 12.42 24.39
N TYR A 81 0.84 12.85 25.43
CA TYR A 81 1.25 13.97 26.26
C TYR A 81 0.78 13.81 27.71
N CYS A 82 1.46 14.49 28.63
CA CYS A 82 1.03 14.53 30.02
C CYS A 82 -0.12 15.51 30.19
N GLU A 83 -1.17 15.08 30.91
CA GLU A 83 -2.30 15.94 31.24
C GLU A 83 -2.74 15.76 32.69
N ARG A 84 -3.45 16.76 33.20
CA ARG A 84 -4.03 16.76 34.54
C ARG A 84 -5.38 17.46 34.54
N VAL A 85 -6.33 16.89 35.30
CA VAL A 85 -7.60 17.55 35.59
C VAL A 85 -7.42 18.54 36.75
N SER A 86 -7.77 19.79 36.52
CA SER A 86 -7.68 20.89 37.49
C SER A 86 -8.82 20.83 38.52
N ALA A 87 -8.72 21.59 39.61
CA ALA A 87 -9.74 21.68 40.65
C ALA A 87 -11.15 22.02 40.13
N ASP A 88 -11.22 22.70 38.98
CA ASP A 88 -12.46 23.13 38.32
C ASP A 88 -12.98 22.14 37.26
N GLY A 89 -12.36 20.97 37.12
CA GLY A 89 -12.73 19.94 36.13
C GLY A 89 -12.14 20.13 34.73
N GLU A 90 -11.37 21.19 34.52
CA GLU A 90 -10.69 21.44 33.25
C GLU A 90 -9.45 20.54 33.10
N THR A 91 -9.38 19.81 31.98
CA THR A 91 -8.19 19.01 31.63
C THR A 91 -7.17 19.90 30.94
N LYS A 92 -5.95 19.94 31.47
CA LYS A 92 -4.84 20.73 30.91
C LYS A 92 -3.67 19.83 30.55
N LYS A 93 -3.12 20.04 29.36
CA LYS A 93 -1.80 19.54 28.98
C LYS A 93 -0.74 20.23 29.83
N ILE A 94 0.14 19.45 30.41
CA ILE A 94 1.23 19.90 31.28
C ILE A 94 2.55 19.31 30.79
N GLU A 95 3.66 19.73 31.38
CA GLU A 95 4.99 19.24 31.03
C GLU A 95 5.14 17.73 31.27
N ASP A 96 5.76 17.05 30.30
CA ASP A 96 5.96 15.61 30.30
C ASP A 96 6.79 15.13 31.52
N ASP A 97 7.71 15.98 32.02
CA ASP A 97 8.52 15.73 33.22
C ASP A 97 7.67 15.41 34.46
N VAL A 98 6.46 15.97 34.54
CA VAL A 98 5.54 15.71 35.66
C VAL A 98 5.09 14.25 35.63
N CYS A 99 4.68 13.74 34.47
CA CYS A 99 4.28 12.35 34.32
C CYS A 99 5.49 11.40 34.38
N LEU A 100 6.65 11.78 33.85
CA LEU A 100 7.87 10.96 33.95
C LEU A 100 8.26 10.67 35.40
N LYS A 101 8.07 11.64 36.30
CA LYS A 101 8.37 11.50 37.73
C LYS A 101 7.27 10.80 38.54
N GLN A 102 5.99 11.04 38.22
CA GLN A 102 4.86 10.57 39.05
C GLN A 102 4.17 9.30 38.53
N VAL A 103 4.22 9.07 37.22
CA VAL A 103 3.52 7.97 36.54
C VAL A 103 4.52 6.98 35.97
N GLY A 104 5.59 7.47 35.35
CA GLY A 104 6.64 6.68 34.72
C GLY A 104 6.80 7.03 33.24
N ASN A 105 7.45 6.12 32.51
CA ASN A 105 7.88 6.35 31.13
C ASN A 105 6.74 6.74 30.19
N LYS A 106 7.05 7.64 29.26
CA LYS A 106 6.12 8.06 28.21
C LYS A 106 5.76 6.86 27.31
N PRO A 107 4.46 6.58 27.09
CA PRO A 107 4.03 5.53 26.17
C PRO A 107 4.57 5.73 24.74
N ALA A 108 4.65 4.63 23.99
CA ALA A 108 5.16 4.66 22.62
C ALA A 108 4.35 5.60 21.73
N THR A 109 5.03 6.47 20.98
CA THR A 109 4.43 7.40 20.02
C THR A 109 4.43 6.85 18.59
N GLU A 110 5.17 5.78 18.33
CA GLU A 110 5.28 5.11 17.04
C GLU A 110 5.17 3.60 17.22
N ARG A 111 4.56 2.90 16.26
CA ARG A 111 4.56 1.44 16.16
C ARG A 111 4.61 0.98 14.71
N GLU A 112 5.07 -0.24 14.51
CA GLU A 112 5.04 -0.91 13.21
C GLU A 112 3.61 -1.37 12.86
N CYS A 113 3.27 -1.36 11.57
CA CYS A 113 1.97 -1.77 11.04
C CYS A 113 2.13 -2.39 9.66
N ASN A 114 1.13 -3.18 9.24
CA ASN A 114 1.07 -3.80 7.90
C ASN A 114 2.31 -4.63 7.53
N GLN A 115 2.98 -5.20 8.53
CA GLN A 115 4.16 -6.02 8.33
C GLN A 115 3.81 -7.33 7.63
N GLY A 116 4.62 -7.68 6.62
CA GLY A 116 4.51 -8.96 5.91
C GLY A 116 3.46 -8.97 4.79
N ILE A 117 2.78 -7.84 4.53
CA ILE A 117 1.93 -7.70 3.36
C ILE A 117 2.82 -7.47 2.13
N ILE A 118 2.64 -8.26 1.08
CA ILE A 118 3.47 -8.17 -0.12
C ILE A 118 3.04 -6.96 -0.95
N CYS A 119 4.00 -6.08 -1.27
CA CYS A 119 3.74 -4.92 -2.10
C CYS A 119 3.68 -5.28 -3.59
N PRO A 120 2.77 -4.67 -4.34
CA PRO A 120 2.81 -4.72 -5.79
C PRO A 120 3.98 -3.87 -6.32
N GLU A 121 4.54 -4.30 -7.45
CA GLU A 121 5.71 -3.71 -8.10
C GLU A 121 5.41 -3.40 -9.57
N TRP A 122 6.11 -2.41 -10.11
CA TRP A 122 6.08 -2.11 -11.54
C TRP A 122 7.02 -3.04 -12.32
N TYR A 123 6.46 -3.82 -13.22
CA TYR A 123 7.24 -4.44 -14.29
C TYR A 123 7.51 -3.40 -15.37
N VAL A 124 8.79 -3.16 -15.66
CA VAL A 124 9.23 -2.25 -16.73
C VAL A 124 9.91 -3.07 -17.82
N GLY A 125 9.23 -3.21 -18.93
CA GLY A 125 9.74 -3.89 -20.12
C GLY A 125 10.82 -3.08 -20.83
N ARG A 126 11.46 -3.72 -21.82
CA ARG A 126 12.39 -3.04 -22.73
C ARG A 126 11.65 -2.05 -23.61
N TRP A 127 12.34 -0.98 -23.98
CA TRP A 127 11.89 -0.07 -25.03
C TRP A 127 11.76 -0.82 -26.35
N SER A 128 10.71 -0.48 -27.10
CA SER A 128 10.56 -0.84 -28.50
C SER A 128 11.67 -0.18 -29.32
N PRO A 129 11.91 -0.66 -30.55
CA PRO A 129 12.58 0.15 -31.56
C PRO A 129 11.88 1.50 -31.71
N CYS A 130 12.63 2.51 -32.14
CA CYS A 130 12.08 3.81 -32.50
C CYS A 130 11.06 3.64 -33.63
N ASN A 131 9.92 4.33 -33.55
CA ASN A 131 8.88 4.23 -34.57
C ASN A 131 9.26 4.86 -35.92
N LYS A 132 10.32 5.67 -35.95
CA LYS A 132 10.92 6.22 -37.17
C LYS A 132 12.24 5.53 -37.48
N LEU A 133 12.67 5.61 -38.74
CA LEU A 133 13.98 5.14 -39.21
C LEU A 133 15.05 6.24 -39.23
N CYS A 134 14.62 7.50 -39.12
CA CYS A 134 15.47 8.69 -39.10
C CYS A 134 14.77 9.83 -38.33
N GLY A 135 15.55 10.81 -37.87
CA GLY A 135 15.07 11.98 -37.15
C GLY A 135 14.45 11.70 -35.78
N GLU A 136 13.61 12.62 -35.32
CA GLU A 136 12.88 12.52 -34.05
C GLU A 136 11.72 11.55 -34.15
N GLY A 137 11.77 10.45 -33.40
CA GLY A 137 10.68 9.50 -33.24
C GLY A 137 10.32 9.28 -31.77
N GLU A 138 9.47 8.30 -31.54
CA GLU A 138 9.03 7.86 -30.23
C GLU A 138 9.23 6.34 -30.10
N ARG A 139 9.64 5.89 -28.92
CA ARG A 139 9.69 4.48 -28.53
C ARG A 139 8.77 4.25 -27.34
N THR A 140 8.16 3.08 -27.29
CA THR A 140 7.22 2.70 -26.22
C THR A 140 7.72 1.47 -25.47
N ARG A 141 7.32 1.30 -24.21
CA ARG A 141 7.63 0.09 -23.44
C ARG A 141 6.41 -0.40 -22.69
N LYS A 142 6.42 -1.69 -22.35
CA LYS A 142 5.37 -2.29 -21.53
C LYS A 142 5.62 -1.97 -20.06
N VAL A 143 4.68 -1.29 -19.40
CA VAL A 143 4.68 -1.03 -17.95
C VAL A 143 3.44 -1.67 -17.36
N VAL A 144 3.60 -2.55 -16.38
CA VAL A 144 2.48 -3.32 -15.80
C VAL A 144 2.66 -3.45 -14.29
N CYS A 145 1.62 -3.15 -13.52
CA CYS A 145 1.60 -3.42 -12.09
C CYS A 145 1.40 -4.91 -11.85
N TYR A 146 2.22 -5.52 -10.98
CA TYR A 146 2.08 -6.93 -10.63
C TYR A 146 2.38 -7.18 -9.15
N ARG A 147 1.78 -8.23 -8.60
CA ARG A 147 2.11 -8.74 -7.26
C ARG A 147 2.66 -10.15 -7.38
N LYS A 148 3.74 -10.45 -6.63
CA LYS A 148 4.38 -11.76 -6.61
C LYS A 148 4.20 -12.42 -5.25
N GLU A 149 3.26 -13.36 -5.16
CA GLU A 149 2.99 -14.14 -3.94
C GLU A 149 3.42 -15.60 -4.15
N ASN A 150 4.33 -16.12 -3.32
CA ASN A 150 4.80 -17.52 -3.37
C ASN A 150 5.24 -17.98 -4.78
N GLY A 151 5.87 -17.09 -5.55
CA GLY A 151 6.32 -17.37 -6.92
C GLY A 151 5.25 -17.24 -8.00
N ARG A 152 3.98 -17.04 -7.65
CA ARG A 152 2.90 -16.73 -8.57
C ARG A 152 2.84 -15.22 -8.84
N ILE A 153 2.78 -14.85 -10.10
CA ILE A 153 2.65 -13.46 -10.55
C ILE A 153 1.18 -13.21 -10.89
N THR A 154 0.59 -12.19 -10.26
CA THR A 154 -0.74 -11.67 -10.57
C THR A 154 -0.59 -10.27 -11.13
N VAL A 155 -1.12 -10.03 -12.33
CA VAL A 155 -1.19 -8.69 -12.92
C VAL A 155 -2.34 -7.94 -12.28
N LEU A 156 -2.09 -6.69 -11.89
CA LEU A 156 -3.04 -5.80 -11.22
C LEU A 156 -3.29 -4.57 -12.08
N GLU A 157 -4.32 -3.81 -11.70
CA GLU A 157 -4.57 -2.47 -12.24
C GLU A 157 -3.49 -1.48 -11.77
N ASP A 158 -3.36 -0.37 -12.48
CA ASP A 158 -2.28 0.60 -12.24
C ASP A 158 -2.39 1.29 -10.88
N GLU A 159 -3.62 1.49 -10.37
CA GLU A 159 -3.91 2.16 -9.10
C GLU A 159 -3.46 1.34 -7.88
N GLU A 160 -3.27 0.02 -8.04
CA GLU A 160 -2.83 -0.85 -6.96
C GLU A 160 -1.34 -0.64 -6.64
N CYS A 161 -0.55 -0.15 -7.60
CA CYS A 161 0.86 0.15 -7.40
C CYS A 161 1.03 1.50 -6.69
N ILE A 162 1.72 1.48 -5.55
CA ILE A 162 1.84 2.62 -4.63
C ILE A 162 2.81 3.69 -5.17
N THR A 163 3.82 3.26 -5.91
CA THR A 163 4.83 4.15 -6.50
C THR A 163 4.33 4.73 -7.82
N GLU A 164 4.85 5.90 -8.21
CA GLU A 164 4.50 6.54 -9.47
C GLU A 164 4.71 5.61 -10.68
N LYS A 165 3.75 5.65 -11.62
CA LYS A 165 3.78 4.83 -12.83
C LYS A 165 4.94 5.26 -13.74
N PRO A 166 5.86 4.35 -14.08
CA PRO A 166 6.95 4.65 -15.01
C PRO A 166 6.45 5.07 -16.40
N ALA A 167 7.20 5.96 -17.08
CA ALA A 167 6.85 6.43 -18.41
C ALA A 167 6.66 5.28 -19.42
N VAL A 168 5.58 5.33 -20.20
CA VAL A 168 5.24 4.30 -21.20
C VAL A 168 5.82 4.65 -22.58
N SER A 169 6.13 5.92 -22.83
CA SER A 169 6.78 6.40 -24.05
C SER A 169 7.95 7.34 -23.75
N GLU A 170 8.89 7.41 -24.70
CA GLU A 170 10.06 8.27 -24.65
C GLU A 170 10.45 8.70 -26.08
N GLN A 171 10.98 9.91 -26.22
CA GLN A 171 11.53 10.37 -27.49
C GLN A 171 12.84 9.66 -27.84
N CYS A 172 13.02 9.36 -29.12
CA CYS A 172 14.27 8.82 -29.68
C CYS A 172 14.75 9.70 -30.82
N MET A 173 16.05 10.03 -30.81
CA MET A 173 16.70 10.77 -31.89
C MET A 173 17.57 9.81 -32.69
N LEU A 174 17.17 9.58 -33.94
CA LEU A 174 17.95 8.84 -34.91
C LEU A 174 18.71 9.79 -35.83
N ARG A 175 19.56 9.21 -36.69
CA ARG A 175 20.26 9.94 -37.75
C ARG A 175 19.31 10.85 -38.56
N PRO A 176 19.76 12.02 -39.03
CA PRO A 176 18.94 12.92 -39.85
C PRO A 176 18.31 12.20 -41.06
N CYS A 177 17.12 12.65 -41.45
CA CYS A 177 16.45 12.12 -42.63
C CYS A 177 17.07 12.72 -43.90
N GLU A 178 18.14 12.12 -44.39
CA GLU A 178 18.76 12.46 -45.68
C GLU A 178 18.94 11.18 -46.52
N GLY A 179 18.45 11.19 -47.76
CA GLY A 179 18.50 10.04 -48.68
C GLY A 179 17.24 9.17 -48.72
N VAL A 180 17.33 8.04 -49.43
CA VAL A 180 16.30 6.98 -49.52
C VAL A 180 16.83 5.70 -48.88
N ASP A 181 15.98 4.96 -48.18
CA ASP A 181 16.36 3.74 -47.47
C ASP A 181 15.48 2.56 -47.88
N TYR A 182 16.05 1.36 -47.90
CA TYR A 182 15.31 0.14 -48.25
C TYR A 182 14.58 -0.40 -47.03
N VAL A 183 13.25 -0.30 -47.00
CA VAL A 183 12.44 -0.89 -45.93
C VAL A 183 12.13 -2.35 -46.27
N THR A 184 12.69 -3.29 -45.53
CA THR A 184 12.32 -4.71 -45.63
C THR A 184 11.22 -5.05 -44.62
N SER A 185 10.12 -5.66 -45.06
CA SER A 185 9.14 -6.26 -44.15
C SER A 185 9.72 -7.51 -43.49
N SER A 186 9.09 -7.93 -42.38
CA SER A 186 9.36 -9.26 -41.81
C SER A 186 9.07 -10.33 -42.86
N TRP A 187 9.98 -11.30 -42.99
CA TRP A 187 9.84 -12.40 -43.96
C TRP A 187 8.54 -13.15 -43.70
N SER A 188 7.61 -13.12 -44.66
CA SER A 188 6.52 -14.08 -44.71
C SER A 188 7.12 -15.43 -45.12
N GLY A 189 7.34 -16.30 -44.15
CA GLY A 189 7.80 -17.66 -44.42
C GLY A 189 6.81 -18.38 -45.33
N VAL A 190 7.15 -18.54 -46.61
CA VAL A 190 6.40 -19.38 -47.53
C VAL A 190 6.86 -20.82 -47.30
N SER A 191 5.96 -21.66 -46.78
CA SER A 191 6.16 -23.11 -46.74
C SER A 191 6.25 -23.63 -48.18
N ILE A 192 7.47 -23.91 -48.65
CA ILE A 192 7.68 -24.56 -49.95
C ILE A 192 7.19 -26.01 -49.84
N PHE A 193 6.02 -26.29 -50.43
CA PHE A 193 5.65 -27.66 -50.79
C PHE A 193 6.60 -28.12 -51.91
N VAL A 194 7.52 -29.03 -51.57
CA VAL A 194 8.38 -29.70 -52.54
C VAL A 194 7.52 -30.63 -53.38
N PHE A 195 7.12 -30.18 -54.58
CA PHE A 195 6.62 -31.08 -55.61
C PHE A 195 7.79 -31.89 -56.18
N LEU A 196 7.91 -33.15 -55.76
CA LEU A 196 8.81 -34.12 -56.40
C LEU A 196 8.29 -34.42 -57.82
N THR A 197 8.83 -33.73 -58.82
CA THR A 197 8.64 -34.13 -60.21
C THR A 197 9.47 -35.39 -60.48
N LYS A 198 8.80 -36.54 -60.60
CA LYS A 198 9.42 -37.79 -61.08
C LYS A 198 9.78 -37.61 -62.56
N GLN A 199 11.08 -37.52 -62.87
CA GLN A 199 11.54 -37.78 -64.22
C GLN A 199 11.89 -39.27 -64.38
N THR A 200 11.17 -39.94 -65.28
CA THR A 200 11.48 -41.29 -65.74
C THR A 200 12.49 -41.20 -66.88
N LYS A 201 13.70 -41.77 -66.71
CA LYS A 201 14.69 -41.87 -67.78
C LYS A 201 14.71 -43.31 -68.30
N SER A 202 14.25 -43.52 -69.52
CA SER A 202 14.29 -44.81 -70.21
C SER A 202 15.68 -45.07 -70.81
N ARG A 203 16.14 -46.33 -70.76
CA ARG A 203 17.34 -46.81 -71.48
C ARG A 203 17.10 -48.25 -71.97
N PRO A 204 17.30 -48.58 -73.26
CA PRO A 204 17.11 -49.94 -73.74
C PRO A 204 18.38 -50.80 -73.63
N SER A 205 18.20 -51.98 -73.03
CA SER A 205 18.79 -53.32 -73.27
C SER A 205 20.26 -53.48 -73.71
N ARG A 206 21.07 -54.20 -72.92
CA ARG A 206 21.39 -55.64 -73.13
C ARG A 206 22.47 -56.16 -72.15
N ARG A 207 22.08 -57.24 -71.45
CA ARG A 207 22.83 -58.42 -70.96
C ARG A 207 24.15 -58.28 -70.16
N ASN A 208 24.06 -58.87 -68.95
CA ASN A 208 25.03 -59.72 -68.25
C ASN A 208 26.40 -59.14 -67.87
N ARG A 209 26.55 -58.73 -66.61
CA ARG A 209 27.36 -59.43 -65.59
C ARG A 209 27.31 -58.68 -64.25
N ARG A 210 27.44 -59.44 -63.17
CA ARG A 210 27.41 -59.01 -61.77
C ARG A 210 28.47 -57.95 -61.47
N ALA A 211 28.07 -56.86 -60.82
CA ALA A 211 28.92 -56.14 -59.88
C ALA A 211 28.02 -55.51 -58.83
N ALA A 212 28.23 -55.87 -57.57
CA ALA A 212 27.60 -55.22 -56.42
C ALA A 212 28.03 -53.75 -56.41
N VAL A 213 27.05 -52.83 -56.47
CA VAL A 213 27.29 -51.40 -56.32
C VAL A 213 26.89 -51.03 -54.90
N THR A 214 27.89 -50.88 -54.04
CA THR A 214 27.76 -50.25 -52.73
C THR A 214 27.36 -48.78 -52.91
N PRO A 215 26.28 -48.28 -52.28
CA PRO A 215 26.02 -46.84 -52.25
C PRO A 215 27.02 -46.17 -51.31
N VAL A 216 27.93 -45.39 -51.88
CA VAL A 216 28.71 -44.41 -51.12
C VAL A 216 27.75 -43.28 -50.73
N TYR A 217 27.33 -43.25 -49.47
CA TYR A 217 26.66 -42.08 -48.91
C TYR A 217 27.69 -40.98 -48.70
N LYS A 218 27.70 -39.96 -49.57
CA LYS A 218 28.34 -38.69 -49.23
C LYS A 218 27.52 -38.03 -48.12
N ARG A 219 28.12 -37.85 -46.95
CA ARG A 219 27.63 -36.95 -45.90
C ARG A 219 27.39 -35.58 -46.53
N LEU A 220 26.13 -35.17 -46.70
CA LEU A 220 25.80 -33.77 -46.85
C LEU A 220 26.03 -33.09 -45.50
N HIS A 221 26.73 -31.95 -45.54
CA HIS A 221 27.00 -31.13 -44.38
C HIS A 221 25.71 -30.84 -43.59
N THR A 222 25.73 -31.20 -42.31
CA THR A 222 24.85 -30.63 -41.28
C THR A 222 24.96 -29.11 -41.32
N PHE A 223 23.93 -28.43 -41.84
CA PHE A 223 23.78 -26.99 -41.59
C PHE A 223 23.29 -26.81 -40.15
N ARG A 224 24.19 -26.27 -39.33
CA ARG A 224 23.95 -25.79 -37.96
C ARG A 224 22.80 -24.78 -37.95
N ARG A 225 21.96 -24.81 -36.89
CA ARG A 225 21.17 -23.66 -36.46
C ARG A 225 22.11 -22.46 -36.30
N VAL A 226 21.94 -21.43 -37.12
CA VAL A 226 22.59 -20.13 -36.92
C VAL A 226 21.74 -19.38 -35.90
N THR A 227 22.24 -19.29 -34.68
CA THR A 227 21.77 -18.35 -33.66
C THR A 227 22.04 -16.93 -34.14
N VAL A 228 21.06 -16.05 -33.95
CA VAL A 228 21.11 -14.61 -34.23
C VAL A 228 22.36 -14.00 -33.60
N GLY A 229 23.25 -13.46 -34.43
CA GLY A 229 24.50 -12.83 -34.01
C GLY A 229 24.88 -11.74 -35.01
N GLU A 230 25.03 -10.53 -34.46
CA GLU A 230 25.52 -9.26 -34.97
C GLU A 230 26.16 -9.22 -36.37
N MET A 231 25.69 -8.27 -37.18
CA MET A 231 26.23 -7.95 -38.50
C MET A 231 27.34 -6.90 -38.35
N PHE A 232 28.58 -7.29 -38.66
CA PHE A 232 29.69 -6.37 -38.89
C PHE A 232 29.48 -5.62 -40.21
N VAL A 233 29.66 -4.30 -40.17
CA VAL A 233 29.77 -3.43 -41.35
C VAL A 233 31.23 -3.43 -41.78
N VAL A 234 31.50 -3.81 -43.03
CA VAL A 234 32.82 -3.67 -43.68
C VAL A 234 32.74 -2.48 -44.64
N PHE A 235 33.66 -1.52 -44.49
CA PHE A 235 33.89 -0.41 -45.42
C PHE A 235 34.63 -0.89 -46.68
#